data_AF-A0A254QQT3-F1
#
_entry.id   AF-A0A254QQT3-F1
#
_cell.length_a   1.000
_cell.length_b   1.000
_cell.length_c   1.000
_cell.angle_alpha   90.00
_cell.angle_beta   90.00
_cell.angle_gamma   90.00
#
_symmetry.space_group_name_H-M   'P 1'
#
loop_
_entity.id
_entity.type
_entity.pdbx_description
1 polymer ?
#
loop_
_entity_poly.entity_id
_entity_poly.type
_entity_poly.pdbx_seq_one_letter_code
_entity_poly.pdbx_strand_id
1 'polypeptide(L)'
;MKFGLYSALIAGSMALAAAPGYAATVMLTIDEFDSVQTVKDVPSASFVNNSEVADAGVLGGYRDFEVLNTGATGNPEDATELRSEAGLLSFSNIAGASGLGYITYDGQDDPTTVNTTGLGGINLEIGTNPYFAFDVAYFDRNVFIEITAWDMLGNVVSYSETLAAGFNPNLPFTDLVGDPGFDWTQVGALQFFVDSSNTEISVDGQLNSIKVVADMNVIPLPASGLLLLGGISSAGFLLRRKRRKSS
;
A
#
# COMPACT_ATOMS: atom_id res chain seq x y z
N MET A 1 -13.37 36.40 72.92
CA MET A 1 -13.78 35.88 71.60
C MET A 1 -13.39 36.87 70.52
N LYS A 2 -12.44 36.51 69.64
CA LYS A 2 -12.29 36.97 68.25
C LYS A 2 -11.23 36.07 67.59
N PHE A 3 -11.68 35.30 66.60
CA PHE A 3 -10.91 34.33 65.82
C PHE A 3 -10.03 35.02 64.77
N GLY A 4 -8.87 34.44 64.45
CA GLY A 4 -8.04 34.80 63.30
C GLY A 4 -7.40 33.56 62.69
N LEU A 5 -7.93 33.15 61.53
CA LEU A 5 -7.62 31.95 60.75
C LEU A 5 -6.12 31.84 60.36
N TYR A 6 -5.54 30.65 60.52
CA TYR A 6 -4.34 30.24 59.79
C TYR A 6 -4.75 29.63 58.44
N SER A 7 -4.32 30.29 57.37
CA SER A 7 -4.57 29.92 55.98
C SER A 7 -3.79 28.65 55.61
N ALA A 8 -4.49 27.57 55.27
CA ALA A 8 -3.90 26.38 54.70
C ALA A 8 -3.45 26.66 53.24
N LEU A 9 -2.17 26.44 52.95
CA LEU A 9 -1.63 26.48 51.59
C LEU A 9 -1.97 25.14 50.93
N ILE A 10 -2.99 25.12 50.07
CA ILE A 10 -3.29 23.95 49.23
C ILE A 10 -2.31 23.99 48.05
N ALA A 11 -1.32 23.10 48.05
CA ALA A 11 -0.52 22.81 46.87
C ALA A 11 -1.36 21.92 45.94
N GLY A 12 -1.95 22.51 44.91
CA GLY A 12 -2.65 21.78 43.87
C GLY A 12 -1.65 21.07 42.97
N SER A 13 -1.58 19.74 43.04
CA SER A 13 -0.90 18.90 42.06
C SER A 13 -1.67 18.96 40.73
N MET A 14 -1.14 19.69 39.75
CA MET A 14 -1.65 19.59 38.37
C MET A 14 -1.18 18.26 37.79
N ALA A 15 -2.08 17.30 37.70
CA ALA A 15 -1.87 16.07 36.94
C ALA A 15 -1.70 16.47 35.46
N LEU A 16 -0.48 16.34 34.95
CA LEU A 16 -0.19 16.50 33.53
C LEU A 16 -0.75 15.26 32.82
N ALA A 17 -1.97 15.36 32.29
CA ALA A 17 -2.52 14.30 31.46
C ALA A 17 -1.66 14.20 30.20
N ALA A 18 -0.94 13.08 30.04
CA ALA A 18 -0.32 12.74 28.77
C ALA A 18 -1.45 12.63 27.73
N ALA A 19 -1.36 13.39 26.64
CA ALA A 19 -2.28 13.21 25.53
C ALA A 19 -2.09 11.79 24.96
N PRO A 20 -3.18 11.04 24.70
CA PRO A 20 -3.04 9.77 24.00
C PRO A 20 -2.42 10.01 22.63
N GLY A 21 -1.29 9.35 22.34
CA GLY A 21 -0.74 9.32 20.99
C GLY A 21 -1.70 8.53 20.10
N TYR A 22 -2.27 9.18 19.10
CA TYR A 22 -3.05 8.49 18.07
C TYR A 22 -2.10 7.69 17.20
N ALA A 23 -2.31 6.37 17.08
CA ALA A 23 -1.65 5.57 16.07
C ALA A 23 -1.89 6.23 14.71
N ALA A 24 -0.82 6.66 14.06
CA ALA A 24 -0.88 7.21 12.71
C ALA A 24 -0.50 6.09 11.74
N THR A 25 -1.17 6.03 10.60
CA THR A 25 -0.85 5.10 9.52
C THR A 25 -0.15 5.89 8.42
N VAL A 26 0.88 5.31 7.82
CA VAL A 26 1.54 5.85 6.62
C VAL A 26 1.18 4.96 5.44
N MET A 27 1.04 5.58 4.27
CA MET A 27 0.66 4.91 3.04
C MET A 27 1.55 5.38 1.90
N LEU A 28 1.97 4.44 1.07
CA LEU A 28 2.59 4.67 -0.22
C LEU A 28 1.69 4.05 -1.27
N THR A 29 1.24 4.85 -2.24
CA THR A 29 0.43 4.35 -3.35
C THR A 29 1.35 3.64 -4.35
N ILE A 30 0.99 2.41 -4.72
CA ILE A 30 1.62 1.72 -5.85
C ILE A 30 0.91 2.11 -7.13
N ASP A 31 -0.42 2.03 -7.12
CA ASP A 31 -1.25 2.39 -8.27
C ASP A 31 -2.70 2.68 -7.85
N GLU A 32 -3.34 3.62 -8.55
CA GLU A 32 -4.77 3.94 -8.45
C GLU A 32 -5.52 3.67 -9.77
N PHE A 33 -4.83 3.21 -10.83
CA PHE A 33 -5.42 2.81 -12.11
C PHE A 33 -6.19 3.92 -12.84
N ASP A 34 -5.73 5.17 -12.69
CA ASP A 34 -6.31 6.35 -13.34
C ASP A 34 -5.97 6.43 -14.84
N SER A 35 -4.77 5.99 -15.24
CA SER A 35 -4.36 5.91 -16.65
C SER A 35 -5.09 4.78 -17.37
N VAL A 36 -5.56 5.09 -18.59
CA VAL A 36 -6.17 4.08 -19.47
C VAL A 36 -5.11 3.17 -20.06
N GLN A 37 -5.25 1.88 -19.85
CA GLN A 37 -4.44 0.82 -20.46
C GLN A 37 -5.32 -0.40 -20.70
N THR A 38 -5.11 -1.10 -21.81
CA THR A 38 -5.91 -2.29 -22.13
C THR A 38 -5.07 -3.25 -22.95
N VAL A 39 -4.98 -4.47 -22.48
CA VAL A 39 -4.39 -5.59 -23.20
C VAL A 39 -5.38 -6.74 -23.26
N LYS A 40 -5.38 -7.46 -24.37
CA LYS A 40 -6.34 -8.53 -24.63
C LYS A 40 -5.69 -9.63 -25.42
N ASP A 41 -5.97 -10.87 -25.03
CA ASP A 41 -5.59 -12.05 -25.80
C ASP A 41 -6.81 -12.87 -26.22
N VAL A 42 -6.83 -13.28 -27.49
CA VAL A 42 -7.93 -13.99 -28.15
C VAL A 42 -7.39 -15.12 -29.05
N PRO A 43 -8.08 -16.26 -29.17
CA PRO A 43 -7.68 -17.38 -30.02
C PRO A 43 -7.55 -17.05 -31.53
N SER A 44 -8.16 -15.96 -32.00
CA SER A 44 -8.06 -15.50 -33.39
C SER A 44 -7.44 -14.10 -33.44
N ALA A 45 -6.24 -14.00 -34.01
CA ALA A 45 -5.34 -12.86 -33.83
C ALA A 45 -5.90 -11.49 -34.23
N SER A 46 -5.56 -10.46 -33.43
CA SER A 46 -5.20 -9.06 -33.83
C SER A 46 -5.09 -8.09 -32.63
N PHE A 47 -5.21 -8.56 -31.39
CA PHE A 47 -5.11 -7.68 -30.21
C PHE A 47 -3.69 -7.64 -29.66
N VAL A 48 -3.37 -6.51 -29.04
CA VAL A 48 -2.13 -6.30 -28.30
C VAL A 48 -2.32 -6.96 -26.93
N ASN A 49 -1.56 -8.03 -26.67
CA ASN A 49 -1.67 -8.81 -25.44
C ASN A 49 -0.68 -8.35 -24.36
N ASN A 50 0.16 -7.34 -24.63
CA ASN A 50 1.03 -6.70 -23.66
C ASN A 50 1.21 -5.21 -23.99
N SER A 51 1.41 -4.37 -22.97
CA SER A 51 1.68 -2.94 -23.16
C SER A 51 2.30 -2.34 -21.92
N GLU A 52 3.08 -1.26 -22.11
CA GLU A 52 3.57 -0.37 -21.06
C GLU A 52 2.77 0.94 -21.09
N VAL A 53 2.50 1.53 -19.92
CA VAL A 53 2.02 2.91 -19.82
C VAL A 53 2.86 3.73 -18.86
N ALA A 54 3.17 4.96 -19.25
CA ALA A 54 3.81 5.95 -18.39
C ALA A 54 2.76 6.75 -17.60
N ASP A 55 2.87 6.77 -16.27
CA ASP A 55 1.96 7.47 -15.38
C ASP A 55 2.69 7.90 -14.09
N ALA A 56 2.65 9.19 -13.75
CA ALA A 56 3.29 9.72 -12.55
C ALA A 56 2.62 9.28 -11.23
N GLY A 57 1.38 8.77 -11.29
CA GLY A 57 0.67 8.18 -10.16
C GLY A 57 1.05 6.73 -9.86
N VAL A 58 1.82 6.10 -10.76
CA VAL A 58 2.26 4.71 -10.66
C VAL A 58 3.65 4.64 -10.01
N LEU A 59 3.88 3.62 -9.17
CA LEU A 59 5.19 3.33 -8.59
C LEU A 59 6.25 3.18 -9.69
N GLY A 60 7.32 3.97 -9.61
CA GLY A 60 8.39 3.94 -10.63
C GLY A 60 8.04 4.65 -11.94
N GLY A 61 6.80 5.13 -12.10
CA GLY A 61 6.36 5.95 -13.23
C GLY A 61 5.85 5.15 -14.45
N TYR A 62 5.90 3.83 -14.41
CA TYR A 62 5.53 2.94 -15.51
C TYR A 62 4.83 1.69 -14.97
N ARG A 63 3.82 1.20 -15.73
CA ARG A 63 3.11 -0.05 -15.47
C ARG A 63 3.00 -0.86 -16.74
N ASP A 64 3.29 -2.15 -16.60
CA ASP A 64 3.10 -3.11 -17.68
C ASP A 64 1.92 -4.01 -17.41
N PHE A 65 1.18 -4.31 -18.48
CA PHE A 65 0.26 -5.42 -18.50
C PHE A 65 0.72 -6.44 -19.54
N GLU A 66 0.54 -7.71 -19.19
CA GLU A 66 0.57 -8.84 -20.13
C GLU A 66 -0.60 -9.77 -19.82
N VAL A 67 -1.24 -10.30 -20.86
CA VAL A 67 -2.29 -11.32 -20.74
C VAL A 67 -2.04 -12.47 -21.70
N LEU A 68 -2.44 -13.65 -21.24
CA LEU A 68 -2.42 -14.87 -22.04
C LEU A 68 -3.74 -15.61 -21.86
N ASN A 69 -4.44 -15.86 -22.97
CA ASN A 69 -5.59 -16.74 -22.98
C ASN A 69 -5.10 -18.19 -23.07
N THR A 70 -5.43 -18.98 -22.05
CA THR A 70 -4.95 -20.36 -21.90
C THR A 70 -6.01 -21.41 -22.22
N GLY A 71 -7.28 -21.01 -22.27
CA GLY A 71 -8.40 -21.90 -22.50
C GLY A 71 -9.52 -21.17 -23.21
N ALA A 72 -9.95 -21.73 -24.33
CA ALA A 72 -11.12 -21.26 -25.07
C ALA A 72 -11.98 -22.46 -25.48
N THR A 73 -13.30 -22.25 -25.56
CA THR A 73 -14.28 -23.26 -25.97
C THR A 73 -14.31 -23.51 -27.49
N GLY A 74 -13.29 -23.03 -28.21
CA GLY A 74 -13.23 -23.02 -29.68
C GLY A 74 -13.95 -21.83 -30.32
N ASN A 75 -14.50 -20.91 -29.52
CA ASN A 75 -15.05 -19.65 -29.98
C ASN A 75 -13.91 -18.62 -30.17
N PRO A 76 -13.78 -17.99 -31.35
CA PRO A 76 -12.73 -17.02 -31.64
C PRO A 76 -12.82 -15.72 -30.83
N GLU A 77 -13.97 -15.46 -30.20
CA GLU A 77 -14.22 -14.28 -29.36
C GLU A 77 -13.90 -14.52 -27.87
N ASP A 78 -13.59 -15.75 -27.47
CA ASP A 78 -13.19 -16.04 -26.09
C ASP A 78 -11.91 -15.25 -25.79
N ALA A 79 -11.90 -14.45 -24.73
CA ALA A 79 -10.79 -13.54 -24.46
C ALA A 79 -10.44 -13.48 -22.99
N THR A 80 -9.17 -13.21 -22.73
CA THR A 80 -8.67 -12.73 -21.45
C THR A 80 -8.24 -11.27 -21.63
N GLU A 81 -8.72 -10.40 -20.76
CA GLU A 81 -8.46 -8.94 -20.81
C GLU A 81 -7.96 -8.45 -19.45
N LEU A 82 -6.93 -7.61 -19.50
CA LEU A 82 -6.55 -6.71 -18.41
C LEU A 82 -6.78 -5.28 -18.88
N ARG A 83 -7.46 -4.50 -18.05
CA ARG A 83 -7.79 -3.12 -18.35
C ARG A 83 -7.71 -2.27 -17.11
N SER A 84 -7.09 -1.10 -17.23
CA SER A 84 -7.22 -0.01 -16.28
C SER A 84 -7.97 1.15 -16.92
N GLU A 85 -8.96 1.70 -16.22
CA GLU A 85 -9.63 2.92 -16.61
C GLU A 85 -10.43 3.49 -15.43
N ALA A 86 -10.39 4.81 -15.27
CA ALA A 86 -11.24 5.54 -14.32
C ALA A 86 -11.14 5.05 -12.86
N GLY A 87 -9.92 4.72 -12.42
CA GLY A 87 -9.65 4.33 -11.04
C GLY A 87 -9.92 2.85 -10.76
N LEU A 88 -9.99 2.03 -11.80
CA LEU A 88 -10.29 0.60 -11.71
C LEU A 88 -9.32 -0.19 -12.58
N LEU A 89 -8.76 -1.24 -12.01
CA LEU A 89 -8.18 -2.35 -12.74
C LEU A 89 -9.21 -3.48 -12.82
N SER A 90 -9.40 -4.06 -14.01
CA SER A 90 -10.21 -5.24 -14.23
C SER A 90 -9.42 -6.35 -14.90
N PHE A 91 -9.57 -7.56 -14.38
CA PHE A 91 -9.22 -8.81 -15.04
C PHE A 91 -10.51 -9.51 -15.42
N SER A 92 -10.68 -9.84 -16.69
CA SER A 92 -11.91 -10.46 -17.20
C SER A 92 -11.59 -11.59 -18.17
N ASN A 93 -12.30 -12.70 -18.00
CA ASN A 93 -12.38 -13.76 -18.98
C ASN A 93 -13.80 -13.80 -19.53
N ILE A 94 -13.93 -13.65 -20.85
CA ILE A 94 -15.22 -13.82 -21.53
C ILE A 94 -15.77 -15.24 -21.25
N ALA A 95 -17.08 -15.42 -21.36
CA ALA A 95 -17.75 -16.69 -21.15
C ALA A 95 -17.05 -17.85 -21.89
N GLY A 96 -16.60 -18.85 -21.14
CA GLY A 96 -15.86 -20.01 -21.66
C GLY A 96 -14.34 -19.86 -21.70
N ALA A 97 -13.80 -18.66 -21.44
CA ALA A 97 -12.36 -18.40 -21.45
C ALA A 97 -11.73 -18.61 -20.06
N SER A 98 -10.43 -18.91 -20.06
CA SER A 98 -9.55 -18.83 -18.88
C SER A 98 -8.17 -18.32 -19.30
N GLY A 99 -7.48 -17.64 -18.39
CA GLY A 99 -6.21 -17.03 -18.75
C GLY A 99 -5.39 -16.53 -17.59
N LEU A 100 -4.29 -15.90 -17.96
CA LEU A 100 -3.29 -15.31 -17.10
C LEU A 100 -3.30 -13.80 -17.28
N GLY A 101 -2.98 -13.09 -16.21
CA GLY A 101 -2.70 -11.66 -16.23
C GLY A 101 -1.46 -11.35 -15.39
N TYR A 102 -0.61 -10.49 -15.92
CA TYR A 102 0.57 -9.95 -15.25
C TYR A 102 0.45 -8.43 -15.17
N ILE A 103 0.82 -7.90 -14.02
CA ILE A 103 0.93 -6.47 -13.76
C ILE A 103 2.31 -6.24 -13.18
N THR A 104 3.18 -5.54 -13.91
CA THR A 104 4.57 -5.34 -13.51
C THR A 104 4.82 -3.85 -13.23
N TYR A 105 5.59 -3.58 -12.18
CA TYR A 105 6.12 -2.27 -11.81
C TYR A 105 7.64 -2.40 -11.64
N ASP A 106 8.36 -2.07 -12.69
CA ASP A 106 9.81 -2.26 -12.75
C ASP A 106 10.51 -1.18 -13.58
N GLY A 107 9.85 -0.04 -13.79
CA GLY A 107 10.40 1.12 -14.49
C GLY A 107 10.10 1.08 -15.98
N GLN A 108 10.84 1.89 -16.76
CA GLN A 108 10.63 1.94 -18.21
C GLN A 108 11.39 0.79 -18.90
N ASP A 109 10.68 -0.17 -19.49
CA ASP A 109 11.30 -1.31 -20.17
C ASP A 109 10.42 -1.97 -21.26
N ASP A 110 10.56 -3.30 -21.44
CA ASP A 110 9.71 -4.11 -22.31
C ASP A 110 8.67 -4.84 -21.46
N PRO A 111 7.36 -4.68 -21.75
CA PRO A 111 6.27 -5.19 -20.91
C PRO A 111 6.17 -6.72 -20.83
N THR A 112 7.01 -7.45 -21.56
CA THR A 112 7.09 -8.93 -21.54
C THR A 112 8.28 -9.47 -20.73
N THR A 113 9.07 -8.58 -20.12
CA THR A 113 10.20 -8.94 -19.26
C THR A 113 10.05 -8.30 -17.90
N VAL A 114 10.91 -8.67 -16.95
CA VAL A 114 11.01 -7.99 -15.66
C VAL A 114 12.40 -7.39 -15.51
N ASN A 115 12.51 -6.07 -15.52
CA ASN A 115 13.71 -5.35 -15.15
C ASN A 115 13.82 -5.26 -13.63
N THR A 116 14.44 -6.28 -13.02
CA THR A 116 14.56 -6.42 -11.55
C THR A 116 15.26 -5.27 -10.82
N THR A 117 15.78 -4.27 -11.53
CA THR A 117 16.45 -3.09 -10.96
C THR A 117 15.81 -1.76 -11.36
N GLY A 118 14.76 -1.75 -12.18
CA GLY A 118 14.32 -0.52 -12.83
C GLY A 118 13.49 0.43 -11.96
N LEU A 119 12.98 -0.01 -10.80
CA LEU A 119 12.50 0.92 -9.77
C LEU A 119 13.63 1.72 -9.10
N GLY A 120 14.89 1.28 -9.24
CA GLY A 120 16.05 2.00 -8.72
C GLY A 120 16.20 1.95 -7.20
N GLY A 121 15.63 0.95 -6.53
CA GLY A 121 15.79 0.73 -5.08
C GLY A 121 14.82 1.57 -4.25
N ILE A 122 13.52 1.50 -4.55
CA ILE A 122 12.51 2.19 -3.76
C ILE A 122 12.39 1.52 -2.38
N ASN A 123 12.25 2.36 -1.35
CA ASN A 123 11.97 1.90 0.00
C ASN A 123 10.47 1.68 0.21
N LEU A 124 10.06 0.43 0.38
CA LEU A 124 8.69 0.04 0.76
C LEU A 124 8.54 -0.24 2.27
N GLU A 125 9.64 -0.28 3.02
CA GLU A 125 9.64 -0.33 4.48
C GLU A 125 9.37 1.07 5.08
N ILE A 126 8.16 1.59 4.80
CA ILE A 126 7.77 2.97 5.13
C ILE A 126 7.38 3.17 6.60
N GLY A 127 7.33 2.11 7.41
CA GLY A 127 6.92 2.14 8.81
C GLY A 127 7.09 0.78 9.49
N THR A 128 6.39 0.56 10.60
CA THR A 128 6.39 -0.75 11.28
C THR A 128 5.31 -1.66 10.73
N ASN A 129 5.63 -2.95 10.55
CA ASN A 129 4.74 -3.98 10.00
C ASN A 129 4.12 -3.60 8.65
N PRO A 130 4.93 -3.28 7.62
CA PRO A 130 4.40 -2.96 6.30
C PRO A 130 3.67 -4.15 5.67
N TYR A 131 2.62 -3.84 4.91
CA TYR A 131 1.83 -4.82 4.15
C TYR A 131 1.35 -4.21 2.83
N PHE A 132 1.13 -5.06 1.83
CA PHE A 132 0.38 -4.68 0.64
C PHE A 132 -1.11 -4.65 0.98
N ALA A 133 -1.79 -3.57 0.65
CA ALA A 133 -3.24 -3.42 0.75
C ALA A 133 -3.83 -3.34 -0.65
N PHE A 134 -4.70 -4.31 -0.96
CA PHE A 134 -5.46 -4.36 -2.21
C PHE A 134 -6.87 -3.83 -1.95
N ASP A 135 -7.23 -2.71 -2.55
CA ASP A 135 -8.62 -2.23 -2.46
C ASP A 135 -9.48 -2.98 -3.48
N VAL A 136 -10.04 -4.11 -3.06
CA VAL A 136 -10.79 -5.01 -3.93
C VAL A 136 -12.22 -4.50 -4.10
N ALA A 137 -12.61 -4.24 -5.35
CA ALA A 137 -13.98 -3.86 -5.68
C ALA A 137 -14.90 -5.09 -5.77
N TYR A 138 -14.51 -6.11 -6.54
CA TYR A 138 -15.21 -7.39 -6.59
C TYR A 138 -14.32 -8.50 -7.14
N PHE A 139 -14.66 -9.75 -6.82
CA PHE A 139 -14.23 -10.97 -7.53
C PHE A 139 -15.40 -11.94 -7.52
N ASP A 140 -15.74 -12.51 -8.68
CA ASP A 140 -16.93 -13.37 -8.81
C ASP A 140 -16.64 -14.86 -8.60
N ARG A 141 -15.38 -15.26 -8.76
CA ARG A 141 -14.91 -16.65 -8.75
C ARG A 141 -13.53 -16.79 -8.11
N ASN A 142 -13.14 -18.03 -7.86
CA ASN A 142 -11.83 -18.34 -7.32
C ASN A 142 -10.75 -18.19 -8.39
N VAL A 143 -9.63 -17.58 -8.01
CA VAL A 143 -8.49 -17.36 -8.91
C VAL A 143 -7.19 -17.60 -8.14
N PHE A 144 -6.17 -18.11 -8.81
CA PHE A 144 -4.83 -18.18 -8.24
C PHE A 144 -4.16 -16.81 -8.40
N ILE A 145 -3.48 -16.36 -7.35
CA ILE A 145 -2.62 -15.17 -7.42
C ILE A 145 -1.21 -15.51 -7.00
N GLU A 146 -0.26 -14.77 -7.55
CA GLU A 146 1.12 -14.73 -7.08
C GLU A 146 1.59 -13.28 -7.04
N ILE A 147 2.39 -12.96 -6.03
CA ILE A 147 2.99 -11.64 -5.85
C ILE A 147 4.48 -11.89 -5.68
N THR A 148 5.28 -11.27 -6.52
CA THR A 148 6.73 -11.45 -6.54
C THR A 148 7.41 -10.10 -6.48
N ALA A 149 8.45 -10.00 -5.65
CA ALA A 149 9.26 -8.82 -5.49
C ALA A 149 10.74 -9.16 -5.68
N TRP A 150 11.47 -8.23 -6.29
CA TRP A 150 12.92 -8.29 -6.46
C TRP A 150 13.56 -7.09 -5.78
N ASP A 151 14.69 -7.30 -5.12
CA ASP A 151 15.52 -6.20 -4.62
C ASP A 151 16.68 -5.89 -5.58
N MET A 152 17.36 -4.76 -5.35
CA MET A 152 18.50 -4.32 -6.17
C MET A 152 19.72 -5.25 -6.09
N LEU A 153 19.74 -6.21 -5.16
CA LEU A 153 20.80 -7.21 -5.01
C LEU A 153 20.46 -8.51 -5.73
N GLY A 154 19.26 -8.62 -6.32
CA GLY A 154 18.77 -9.80 -7.03
C GLY A 154 18.16 -10.87 -6.14
N ASN A 155 17.91 -10.57 -4.85
CA ASN A 155 17.13 -11.45 -3.99
C ASN A 155 15.65 -11.37 -4.38
N VAL A 156 14.94 -12.48 -4.18
CA VAL A 156 13.53 -12.62 -4.58
C VAL A 156 12.72 -13.14 -3.41
N VAL A 157 11.52 -12.57 -3.23
CA VAL A 157 10.49 -13.11 -2.35
C VAL A 157 9.17 -13.17 -3.09
N SER A 158 8.35 -14.17 -2.75
CA SER A 158 7.02 -14.31 -3.32
C SER A 158 5.99 -14.82 -2.34
N TYR A 159 4.73 -14.58 -2.67
CA TYR A 159 3.57 -15.14 -2.00
C TYR A 159 2.59 -15.63 -3.05
N SER A 160 1.91 -16.74 -2.77
CA SER A 160 0.88 -17.26 -3.66
C SER A 160 -0.28 -17.85 -2.88
N GLU A 161 -1.50 -17.63 -3.34
CA GLU A 161 -2.69 -18.27 -2.80
C GLU A 161 -3.78 -18.44 -3.86
N THR A 162 -4.76 -19.29 -3.57
CA THR A 162 -6.03 -19.26 -4.30
C THR A 162 -6.99 -18.33 -3.56
N LEU A 163 -7.31 -17.20 -4.17
CA LEU A 163 -8.34 -16.29 -3.68
C LEU A 163 -9.69 -17.00 -3.72
N ALA A 164 -10.32 -17.08 -2.56
CA ALA A 164 -11.66 -17.60 -2.38
C ALA A 164 -12.47 -16.63 -1.52
N ALA A 165 -13.78 -16.84 -1.43
CA ALA A 165 -14.65 -15.99 -0.61
C ALA A 165 -14.12 -15.86 0.84
N GLY A 166 -13.93 -14.62 1.29
CA GLY A 166 -13.40 -14.30 2.62
C GLY A 166 -11.87 -14.22 2.72
N PHE A 167 -11.16 -14.15 1.59
CA PHE A 167 -9.73 -13.86 1.57
C PHE A 167 -9.40 -12.52 2.27
N ASN A 168 -8.15 -12.39 2.71
CA ASN A 168 -7.66 -11.17 3.32
C ASN A 168 -7.00 -10.28 2.25
N PRO A 169 -7.53 -9.08 1.95
CA PRO A 169 -6.94 -8.19 0.96
C PRO A 169 -5.69 -7.46 1.46
N ASN A 170 -5.21 -7.77 2.67
CA ASN A 170 -3.98 -7.23 3.22
C ASN A 170 -2.93 -8.35 3.35
N LEU A 171 -1.81 -8.20 2.65
CA LEU A 171 -0.70 -9.15 2.66
C LEU A 171 0.51 -8.57 3.41
N PRO A 172 0.76 -8.99 4.67
CA PRO A 172 1.97 -8.64 5.40
C PRO A 172 3.25 -8.99 4.63
N PHE A 173 4.25 -8.11 4.67
CA PHE A 173 5.55 -8.42 4.05
C PHE A 173 6.22 -9.66 4.64
N THR A 174 5.88 -10.02 5.88
CA THR A 174 6.36 -11.23 6.56
C THR A 174 5.83 -12.54 5.97
N ASP A 175 4.75 -12.47 5.18
CA ASP A 175 4.13 -13.65 4.59
C ASP A 175 4.74 -13.99 3.22
N LEU A 176 5.48 -13.05 2.61
CA LEU A 176 6.30 -13.34 1.44
C LEU A 176 7.52 -14.18 1.86
N VAL A 177 7.75 -15.26 1.14
CA VAL A 177 8.81 -16.23 1.40
C VAL A 177 9.80 -16.25 0.24
N GLY A 178 11.07 -16.50 0.53
CA GLY A 178 12.11 -16.52 -0.48
C GLY A 178 13.48 -16.31 0.13
N ASP A 179 14.30 -15.49 -0.52
CA ASP A 179 15.65 -15.21 -0.09
C ASP A 179 15.66 -14.46 1.24
N PRO A 180 16.35 -14.96 2.28
CA PRO A 180 16.37 -14.34 3.61
C PRO A 180 17.13 -13.01 3.65
N GLY A 181 17.84 -12.66 2.58
CA GLY A 181 18.58 -11.41 2.41
C GLY A 181 17.78 -10.32 1.71
N PHE A 182 16.52 -10.56 1.35
CA PHE A 182 15.69 -9.58 0.66
C PHE A 182 15.57 -8.27 1.43
N ASP A 183 15.87 -7.15 0.76
CA ASP A 183 15.87 -5.81 1.36
C ASP A 183 14.69 -4.96 0.85
N TRP A 184 13.65 -4.82 1.69
CA TRP A 184 12.48 -3.96 1.44
C TRP A 184 12.80 -2.47 1.35
N THR A 185 14.01 -2.05 1.73
CA THR A 185 14.48 -0.67 1.55
C THR A 185 15.07 -0.41 0.17
N GLN A 186 15.30 -1.47 -0.64
CA GLN A 186 15.90 -1.41 -1.96
C GLN A 186 15.13 -2.26 -2.97
N VAL A 187 13.81 -2.09 -3.05
CA VAL A 187 12.98 -2.83 -4.02
C VAL A 187 13.29 -2.36 -5.43
N GLY A 188 13.62 -3.30 -6.31
CA GLY A 188 13.98 -3.08 -7.70
C GLY A 188 12.86 -3.39 -8.70
N ALA A 189 11.94 -4.29 -8.38
CA ALA A 189 10.73 -4.57 -9.16
C ALA A 189 9.63 -5.23 -8.32
N LEU A 190 8.37 -5.07 -8.75
CA LEU A 190 7.20 -5.79 -8.24
C LEU A 190 6.41 -6.38 -9.39
N GLN A 191 5.86 -7.58 -9.22
CA GLN A 191 4.94 -8.19 -10.16
C GLN A 191 3.75 -8.82 -9.42
N PHE A 192 2.56 -8.56 -9.93
CA PHE A 192 1.31 -9.19 -9.49
C PHE A 192 0.80 -10.07 -10.62
N PHE A 193 0.49 -11.32 -10.30
CA PHE A 193 0.05 -12.34 -11.23
C PHE A 193 -1.32 -12.87 -10.81
N VAL A 194 -2.15 -13.13 -11.82
CA VAL A 194 -3.47 -13.74 -11.67
C VAL A 194 -3.64 -14.85 -12.69
N ASP A 195 -4.13 -16.02 -12.25
CA ASP A 195 -4.32 -17.21 -13.07
C ASP A 195 -5.67 -17.87 -12.79
N SER A 196 -6.50 -17.97 -13.84
CA SER A 196 -7.76 -18.72 -13.79
C SER A 196 -7.71 -20.06 -14.52
N SER A 197 -6.62 -20.39 -15.21
CA SER A 197 -6.46 -21.57 -16.07
C SER A 197 -6.71 -22.90 -15.34
N ASN A 198 -6.35 -22.96 -14.06
CA ASN A 198 -6.47 -24.16 -13.22
C ASN A 198 -7.53 -24.03 -12.11
N THR A 199 -8.27 -22.91 -12.06
CA THR A 199 -9.30 -22.69 -11.03
C THR A 199 -10.69 -22.73 -11.65
N GLU A 200 -11.04 -21.75 -12.48
CA GLU A 200 -12.39 -21.50 -12.97
C GLU A 200 -12.34 -20.80 -14.34
N ILE A 201 -13.38 -20.99 -15.15
CA ILE A 201 -13.59 -20.26 -16.40
C ILE A 201 -14.48 -19.05 -16.18
N SER A 202 -14.42 -18.07 -17.08
CA SER A 202 -15.29 -16.87 -17.05
C SER A 202 -15.16 -16.09 -15.74
N VAL A 203 -13.92 -15.94 -15.25
CA VAL A 203 -13.59 -15.19 -14.03
C VAL A 203 -13.54 -13.71 -14.33
N ASP A 204 -14.20 -12.92 -13.49
CA ASP A 204 -14.16 -11.48 -13.50
C ASP A 204 -13.72 -10.94 -12.12
N GLY A 205 -12.80 -9.97 -12.11
CA GLY A 205 -12.31 -9.34 -10.89
C GLY A 205 -11.89 -7.89 -11.10
N GLN A 206 -12.00 -7.10 -10.03
CA GLN A 206 -11.67 -5.68 -10.03
C GLN A 206 -10.96 -5.21 -8.75
N LEU A 207 -9.98 -4.34 -8.93
CA LEU A 207 -9.28 -3.59 -7.88
C LEU A 207 -9.43 -2.08 -8.13
N ASN A 208 -9.61 -1.29 -7.07
CA ASN A 208 -9.55 0.17 -7.14
C ASN A 208 -8.11 0.68 -7.01
N SER A 209 -7.29 0.03 -6.17
CA SER A 209 -5.90 0.48 -5.94
C SER A 209 -5.03 -0.60 -5.28
N ILE A 210 -3.71 -0.41 -5.40
CA ILE A 210 -2.69 -1.18 -4.67
C ILE A 210 -1.84 -0.19 -3.88
N LYS A 211 -1.64 -0.46 -2.59
CA LYS A 211 -0.90 0.42 -1.68
C LYS A 211 0.03 -0.39 -0.77
N VAL A 212 1.11 0.23 -0.32
CA VAL A 212 1.85 -0.21 0.86
C VAL A 212 1.36 0.60 2.05
N VAL A 213 1.02 -0.09 3.14
CA VAL A 213 0.51 0.53 4.36
C VAL A 213 1.34 0.04 5.54
N ALA A 214 1.65 0.94 6.46
CA ALA A 214 2.37 0.60 7.67
C ALA A 214 1.91 1.45 8.87
N ASP A 215 2.13 0.92 10.06
CA ASP A 215 1.92 1.67 11.30
C ASP A 215 3.09 2.64 11.51
N MET A 216 2.80 3.84 12.02
CA MET A 216 3.83 4.76 12.47
C MET A 216 4.07 4.59 13.96
N ASN A 217 5.34 4.47 14.34
CA ASN A 217 5.76 4.70 15.71
C ASN A 217 5.59 6.18 16.06
N VAL A 218 4.40 6.54 16.52
CA VAL A 218 4.14 7.87 17.11
C VAL A 218 4.92 7.96 18.40
N ILE A 219 6.06 8.66 18.36
CA ILE A 219 6.78 9.03 19.57
C ILE A 219 5.90 10.05 20.31
N PRO A 220 5.42 9.76 21.54
CA PRO A 220 4.69 10.74 22.31
C PRO A 220 5.58 11.96 22.46
N LEU A 221 5.12 13.14 22.02
CA LEU A 221 5.85 14.38 22.25
C LEU A 221 6.18 14.44 23.74
N PRO A 222 7.46 14.52 24.11
CA PRO A 222 7.81 14.54 25.52
C PRO A 222 7.12 15.75 26.14
N ALA A 223 6.54 15.54 27.33
CA ALA A 223 5.85 16.57 28.11
C ALA A 223 6.68 17.86 28.31
N SER A 224 7.98 17.83 28.01
CA SER A 224 8.87 18.98 27.91
C SER A 224 8.37 20.08 26.96
N GLY A 225 7.69 19.76 25.85
CA GLY A 225 7.09 20.77 24.97
C GLY A 225 5.97 21.58 25.65
N LEU A 226 5.15 20.90 26.46
CA LEU A 226 4.10 21.52 27.29
C LEU A 226 4.67 22.19 28.54
N LEU A 227 5.73 21.65 29.14
CA LEU A 227 6.46 22.26 30.27
C LEU A 227 7.17 23.55 29.86
N LEU A 228 7.68 23.66 28.64
CA LEU A 228 8.27 24.89 28.13
C LEU A 228 7.21 25.99 27.99
N LEU A 229 6.03 25.65 27.46
CA LEU A 229 4.88 26.57 27.36
C LEU A 229 4.26 26.93 28.73
N GLY A 230 4.19 25.96 29.64
CA GLY A 230 3.75 26.16 31.03
C GLY A 230 4.76 26.94 31.89
N GLY A 231 6.06 26.76 31.63
CA GLY A 231 7.15 27.47 32.31
C GLY A 231 7.24 28.94 31.91
N ILE A 232 7.04 29.26 30.62
CA ILE A 232 7.07 30.63 30.11
C ILE A 232 5.87 31.45 30.65
N SER A 233 4.68 30.84 30.74
CA SER A 233 3.49 31.50 31.27
C SER A 233 3.56 31.77 32.78
N SER A 234 4.12 30.84 33.56
CA SER A 234 4.33 31.00 35.01
C SER A 234 5.44 32.01 35.35
N ALA A 235 6.54 32.04 34.59
CA ALA A 235 7.60 33.04 34.75
C ALA A 235 7.09 34.47 34.44
N GLY A 236 6.26 34.64 33.39
CA GLY A 236 5.66 35.93 33.05
C GLY A 236 4.73 36.50 34.13
N PHE A 237 3.97 35.63 34.81
CA PHE A 237 3.08 36.03 35.90
C PHE A 237 3.86 36.44 37.17
N LEU A 238 4.95 35.72 37.49
CA LEU A 238 5.82 36.03 38.62
C LEU A 238 6.59 37.34 38.43
N LEU A 239 7.08 37.61 37.22
CA LEU A 239 7.78 38.86 36.89
C LEU A 239 6.84 40.08 36.93
N ARG A 240 5.57 39.93 36.50
CA ARG A 240 4.56 41.01 36.61
C ARG A 240 4.23 41.36 38.06
N ARG A 241 4.24 40.38 38.97
CA ARG A 241 3.92 40.60 40.40
C ARG A 241 5.01 41.36 41.14
N LYS A 242 6.29 41.16 40.77
CA LYS A 242 7.43 41.84 41.39
C LYS A 242 7.48 43.34 41.07
N ARG A 243 7.07 43.73 39.85
CA ARG A 243 6.99 45.15 39.43
C ARG A 243 5.89 45.98 40.11
N ARG A 244 4.86 45.36 40.68
CA ARG A 244 3.77 46.08 41.37
C ARG A 244 4.00 46.34 42.87
N LYS A 245 5.08 45.81 43.45
CA LYS A 245 5.44 46.02 44.86
C LYS A 245 6.51 47.10 45.10
N SER A 246 6.94 47.79 44.05
CA SER A 246 8.00 48.81 44.12
C SER A 246 7.51 50.21 43.70
N SER A 247 6.27 50.56 44.03
CA SER A 247 5.75 51.94 43.95
C SER A 247 5.05 52.32 45.22
#